data_AF-A0A6V7L8L3-F1
#
_entry.id   AF-A0A6V7L8L3-F1
#
_cell.length_a   1.000
_cell.length_b   1.000
_cell.length_c   1.000
_cell.angle_alpha   90.00
_cell.angle_beta   90.00
_cell.angle_gamma   90.00
#
_symmetry.space_group_name_H-M   'P 1'
#
loop_
_entity.id
_entity.type
_entity.pdbx_description
1 polymer ?
#
loop_
_entity_poly.entity_id
_entity_poly.type
_entity_poly.pdbx_seq_one_letter_code
_entity_poly.pdbx_strand_id
1 'polypeptide(L)' 'MAKEMVKFTKLRTSIDPNFWAKFAELKLDKYKLDEKVEISVWGSYSSDRTKRCPLLLDCTSFN' A
#
# COMPACT_ATOMS: atom_id res chain seq x y z
N MET A 1 -33.66 21.90 10.23
CA MET A 1 -32.64 20.92 10.68
C MET A 1 -31.69 20.67 9.53
N ALA A 2 -30.39 20.94 9.69
CA ALA A 2 -29.41 20.60 8.66
C ALA A 2 -29.15 19.08 8.71
N LYS A 3 -29.38 18.39 7.60
CA LYS A 3 -29.09 16.96 7.46
C LYS A 3 -27.58 16.82 7.23
N GLU A 4 -26.82 16.48 8.26
CA GLU A 4 -25.38 16.25 8.07
C GLU A 4 -25.15 15.08 7.11
N MET A 5 -24.38 15.34 6.05
CA MET A 5 -24.05 14.36 5.03
C MET A 5 -22.71 13.72 5.35
N VAL A 6 -22.68 12.39 5.45
CA VAL A 6 -21.45 11.62 5.63
C VAL A 6 -20.53 11.85 4.43
N LYS A 7 -19.25 12.13 4.69
CA LYS A 7 -18.21 12.32 3.68
C LYS A 7 -17.19 11.21 3.77
N PHE A 8 -16.76 10.72 2.61
CA PHE A 8 -15.74 9.69 2.48
C PHE A 8 -14.44 10.28 1.94
N THR A 9 -13.32 9.64 2.24
CA THR A 9 -12.02 10.00 1.67
C THR A 9 -11.23 8.75 1.30
N LYS A 10 -10.37 8.86 0.29
CA LYS A 10 -9.49 7.76 -0.14
C LYS A 10 -8.27 7.71 0.77
N LEU A 11 -7.84 6.50 1.10
CA LEU A 11 -6.54 6.27 1.72
C LEU A 11 -5.44 6.58 0.68
N ARG A 12 -4.47 7.41 1.06
CA ARG A 12 -3.28 7.68 0.23
C ARG A 12 -2.19 6.70 0.59
N THR A 13 -1.36 6.32 -0.37
CA THR A 13 -0.18 5.49 -0.13
C THR A 13 1.09 6.34 -0.17
N SER A 14 2.12 5.88 0.54
CA SER A 14 3.50 6.34 0.40
C SER A 14 4.36 5.09 0.25
N ILE A 15 5.04 4.99 -0.89
CA ILE A 15 5.76 3.79 -1.28
C ILE A 15 7.25 4.11 -1.25
N ASP A 16 7.99 3.44 -0.38
CA ASP A 16 9.44 3.56 -0.33
C ASP A 16 10.08 2.93 -1.58
N PRO A 17 11.16 3.48 -2.14
CA PRO A 17 11.86 2.88 -3.28
C PRO A 17 12.24 1.40 -3.09
N ASN A 18 12.50 0.97 -1.84
CA ASN A 18 12.83 -0.42 -1.52
C ASN A 18 11.67 -1.41 -1.83
N PHE A 19 10.41 -0.94 -1.85
CA PHE A 19 9.25 -1.73 -2.25
C PHE A 19 9.41 -2.17 -3.70
N TRP A 20 9.77 -1.24 -4.59
CA TRP A 20 9.93 -1.52 -6.02
C TRP A 20 11.13 -2.41 -6.30
N ALA A 21 12.22 -2.24 -5.55
CA ALA A 21 13.37 -3.13 -5.65
C ALA A 21 12.98 -4.58 -5.30
N LYS A 22 12.26 -4.79 -4.18
CA LYS A 22 11.81 -6.13 -3.79
C LYS A 22 10.77 -6.70 -4.75
N PHE A 23 9.86 -5.87 -5.25
CA PHE A 23 8.88 -6.26 -6.26
C PHE A 23 9.56 -6.76 -7.54
N ALA A 24 10.57 -6.05 -8.04
CA ALA A 24 11.31 -6.43 -9.25
C ALA A 24 12.03 -7.77 -9.06
N GLU A 25 12.70 -7.97 -7.93
CA GLU A 25 13.33 -9.24 -7.55
C GLU A 25 12.31 -10.39 -7.56
N LEU A 26 11.17 -10.23 -6.87
CA LEU A 26 10.12 -11.24 -6.82
C LEU A 26 9.53 -11.54 -8.20
N LYS A 27 9.29 -10.51 -9.02
CA LYS A 27 8.70 -10.66 -10.36
C LYS A 27 9.61 -11.44 -11.30
N LEU A 28 10.92 -11.20 -11.22
CA LEU A 28 11.92 -11.90 -12.04
C LEU A 28 12.17 -13.32 -11.52
N ASP A 29 12.50 -13.46 -10.24
CA ASP A 29 13.08 -14.69 -9.71
C ASP A 29 12.02 -15.72 -9.31
N LYS A 30 10.93 -15.27 -8.68
CA LYS A 30 9.89 -16.15 -8.14
C LYS A 30 8.75 -16.37 -9.12
N TYR A 31 8.24 -15.29 -9.70
CA TYR A 31 7.04 -15.32 -10.54
C TYR A 31 7.33 -15.46 -12.03
N LYS A 32 8.62 -15.38 -12.44
CA LYS A 32 9.05 -15.59 -13.83
C LYS A 32 8.25 -14.78 -14.84
N LEU A 33 7.94 -13.52 -14.48
CA LEU A 33 7.18 -12.56 -15.27
C LEU A 33 5.71 -12.95 -15.54
N ASP A 34 5.14 -13.91 -14.82
CA ASP A 34 3.72 -14.24 -14.95
C ASP A 34 2.83 -13.07 -14.45
N GLU A 35 1.99 -12.57 -15.36
CA GLU A 35 1.07 -11.44 -15.11
C GLU A 35 -0.19 -11.86 -14.35
N LYS A 36 -0.49 -13.16 -14.30
CA LYS A 36 -1.69 -13.68 -13.63
C LYS A 36 -1.48 -13.94 -12.13
N VAL A 37 -0.27 -13.70 -11.63
CA VAL A 37 0.06 -13.90 -10.22
C VAL A 37 -0.57 -12.78 -9.40
N GLU A 38 -1.45 -13.15 -8.48
CA GLU A 38 -1.90 -12.26 -7.42
C GLU A 38 -0.85 -12.20 -6.30
N ILE A 39 -0.37 -10.99 -6.01
CA ILE A 39 0.61 -10.73 -4.96
C ILE A 39 -0.09 -9.96 -3.84
N SER A 40 -0.29 -10.64 -2.71
CA SER A 40 -0.75 -9.99 -1.48
C SER A 40 0.31 -9.03 -0.96
N VAL A 41 -0.12 -7.81 -0.62
CA VAL A 41 0.75 -6.78 -0.04
C VAL A 41 0.15 -6.25 1.26
N TRP A 42 1.00 -6.07 2.26
CA TRP A 42 0.65 -5.51 3.55
C TRP A 42 1.23 -4.11 3.70
N GLY A 43 0.47 -3.21 4.32
CA GLY A 43 0.91 -1.85 4.58
C GLY A 43 0.61 -1.45 6.01
N SER A 44 1.43 -0.55 6.54
CA SER A 44 1.21 0.02 7.87
C SER A 44 0.54 1.39 7.75
N TYR A 45 -0.44 1.64 8.61
CA TYR A 45 -1.13 2.92 8.69
C TYR A 45 -1.24 3.34 10.15
N SER A 46 -0.91 4.60 10.43
CA SER A 46 -1.07 5.18 11.76
C SER A 46 -2.34 6.03 11.82
N SER A 47 -3.26 5.70 12.73
CA SER A 47 -4.48 6.46 12.97
C SER A 47 -4.21 7.62 13.95
N ASP A 48 -3.27 8.50 13.58
CA ASP A 48 -3.06 9.75 14.31
C ASP A 48 -4.09 10.78 13.82
N ARG A 49 -5.01 11.17 14.70
CA ARG A 49 -6.08 12.14 14.36
C ARG A 49 -5.55 13.54 14.02
N THR A 50 -4.28 13.83 14.32
CA THR A 50 -3.66 15.13 14.07
C THR A 50 -3.03 15.23 12.67
N LYS A 51 -2.79 14.10 11.98
CA LYS A 51 -2.12 14.07 10.67
C LYS A 51 -2.82 13.12 9.70
N ARG A 52 -2.83 13.50 8.42
CA ARG A 52 -3.16 12.54 7.36
C ARG A 52 -1.97 11.60 7.18
N CYS A 53 -2.03 10.42 7.79
CA CYS A 53 -1.02 9.39 7.59
C CYS A 53 -1.33 8.62 6.30
N PRO A 54 -0.40 8.50 5.35
CA PRO A 54 -0.58 7.57 4.24
C PRO A 54 -0.41 6.12 4.73
N LEU A 55 -0.92 5.16 3.95
CA LEU A 55 -0.55 3.76 4.03
C LEU A 55 0.90 3.61 3.55
N LEU A 56 1.80 3.22 4.45
CA LEU A 56 3.21 3.02 4.17
C LEU A 56 3.42 1.64 3.58
N LEU A 57 4.13 1.58 2.46
CA LEU A 57 4.56 0.37 1.79
C LEU A 57 6.08 0.41 1.61
N ASP A 58 6.73 -0.69 1.95
CA ASP A 58 8.18 -0.86 1.85
C ASP A 58 8.51 -2.33 1.47
N CYS A 59 9.78 -2.72 1.46
CA CYS A 59 10.17 -4.07 1.10
C CYS A 59 9.56 -5.16 2.02
N THR A 60 9.14 -4.80 3.23
CA THR A 60 8.48 -5.73 4.16
C THR A 60 7.02 -5.98 3.82
N SER A 61 6.43 -5.18 2.93
CA SER A 61 5.06 -5.34 2.45
C SER A 61 4.77 -6.66 1.77
N PHE A 62 5.80 -7.41 1.35
CA PHE A 62 5.65 -8.72 0.69
C PHE A 62 5.82 -9.93 1.63
N ASN A 63 6.01 -9.68 2.94
CA ASN A 63 6.18 -10.73 3.95
C ASN A 63 4.86 -11.20 4.56
#